data_AF-A0A2A6HR55-F1
#
_entry.id   AF-A0A2A6HR55-F1
#
_cell.length_a   1.000
_cell.length_b   1.000
_cell.length_c   1.000
_cell.angle_alpha   90.00
_cell.angle_beta   90.00
_cell.angle_gamma   90.00
#
_symmetry.space_group_name_H-M   'P 1'
#
loop_
_entity.id
_entity.type
_entity.pdbx_description
1 polymer ?
#
loop_
_entity_poly.entity_id
_entity_poly.type
_entity_poly.pdbx_seq_one_letter_code
_entity_poly.pdbx_strand_id
1 'polypeptide(L)'
;MHQGNRRYAAAKTGAIVMAVLVSVCATLLFSFFGLAAWADYSSRGCPDANQCEDAVTVMWLGGLVSFACVMLGVVFVWLIFRADRRRRNGKAIEPQ
;
A
#
# COMPACT_ATOMS: atom_id res chain seq x y z
N MET A 1 4.24 3.24 -35.44
CA MET A 1 3.39 3.52 -34.25
C MET A 1 3.43 2.45 -33.14
N HIS A 2 3.87 1.21 -33.37
CA HIS A 2 3.90 0.16 -32.33
C HIS A 2 4.89 0.35 -31.17
N GLN A 3 5.98 1.09 -31.39
CA GLN A 3 7.06 1.25 -30.39
C GLN A 3 6.66 2.16 -29.22
N GLY A 4 5.81 3.16 -29.46
CA GLY A 4 5.29 4.07 -28.43
C GLY A 4 4.36 3.36 -27.43
N ASN A 5 3.48 2.48 -27.92
CA ASN A 5 2.56 1.72 -27.06
C ASN A 5 3.27 0.75 -26.11
N ARG A 6 4.40 0.15 -26.54
CA ARG A 6 5.19 -0.74 -25.68
C ARG A 6 5.91 0.01 -24.55
N ARG A 7 6.46 1.20 -24.83
CA ARG A 7 7.10 2.05 -23.81
C ARG A 7 6.09 2.57 -22.79
N TYR A 8 4.91 2.98 -23.25
CA TYR A 8 3.81 3.41 -22.38
C TYR A 8 3.31 2.27 -21.47
N ALA A 9 3.15 1.06 -22.02
CA ALA A 9 2.76 -0.11 -21.23
C ALA A 9 3.83 -0.49 -20.19
N ALA A 10 5.12 -0.44 -20.54
CA ALA A 10 6.22 -0.69 -19.60
C ALA A 10 6.29 0.37 -18.49
N ALA A 11 6.14 1.64 -18.83
CA ALA A 11 6.11 2.74 -17.86
C ALA A 11 4.92 2.61 -16.90
N LYS A 12 3.74 2.24 -17.41
CA LYS A 12 2.54 2.00 -16.58
C LYS A 12 2.73 0.84 -15.61
N THR A 13 3.27 -0.29 -16.08
CA THR A 13 3.56 -1.44 -15.21
C THR A 13 4.62 -1.09 -14.17
N GLY A 14 5.68 -0.38 -14.57
CA GLY A 14 6.71 0.12 -13.66
C GLY A 14 6.13 1.03 -12.58
N ALA A 15 5.27 1.97 -12.94
CA ALA A 15 4.59 2.86 -11.99
C ALA A 15 3.73 2.10 -10.97
N ILE A 16 3.01 1.06 -11.40
CA ILE A 16 2.20 0.23 -10.50
C ILE A 16 3.09 -0.56 -9.53
N VAL A 17 4.17 -1.18 -10.02
CA VAL A 17 5.11 -1.92 -9.16
C VAL A 17 5.75 -0.99 -8.13
N MET A 18 6.18 0.21 -8.56
CA MET A 18 6.72 1.21 -7.65
C MET A 18 5.69 1.67 -6.61
N ALA A 19 4.44 1.89 -7.01
CA ALA A 19 3.37 2.26 -6.08
C ALA A 19 3.11 1.17 -5.04
N VAL A 20 3.12 -0.10 -5.43
CA VAL A 20 2.98 -1.24 -4.50
C VAL A 20 4.17 -1.30 -3.54
N LEU A 21 5.40 -1.17 -4.05
CA LEU A 21 6.60 -1.18 -3.21
C LEU A 21 6.61 -0.05 -2.18
N VAL A 22 6.32 1.18 -2.61
CA VAL A 22 6.21 2.34 -1.71
C VAL A 22 5.13 2.11 -0.67
N SER A 23 3.98 1.56 -1.07
CA SER A 23 2.89 1.24 -0.16
C SER A 23 3.27 0.21 0.91
N VAL A 24 3.98 -0.85 0.50
CA VAL A 24 4.49 -1.88 1.43
C VAL A 24 5.52 -1.27 2.39
N CYS A 25 6.48 -0.51 1.88
CA CYS A 25 7.48 0.16 2.71
C CYS A 25 6.84 1.14 3.71
N ALA A 26 5.87 1.95 3.27
CA ALA A 26 5.13 2.85 4.13
C ALA A 26 4.40 2.08 5.24
N THR A 27 3.67 1.01 4.88
CA THR A 27 2.95 0.17 5.85
C THR A 27 3.89 -0.39 6.92
N LEU A 28 5.06 -0.90 6.52
CA LEU A 28 6.05 -1.44 7.46
C LEU A 28 6.59 -0.37 8.40
N LEU A 29 6.94 0.81 7.87
CA LEU A 29 7.47 1.92 8.66
C LEU A 29 6.43 2.44 9.66
N PHE A 30 5.22 2.76 9.20
CA PHE A 30 4.16 3.30 10.07
C PHE A 30 3.70 2.28 11.11
N SER A 31 3.67 0.99 10.77
CA SER A 31 3.36 -0.06 11.74
C SER A 31 4.46 -0.20 12.79
N PHE A 32 5.74 -0.11 12.39
CA PHE A 32 6.86 -0.14 13.32
C PHE A 32 6.83 1.05 14.29
N PHE A 33 6.59 2.27 13.80
CA PHE A 33 6.46 3.45 14.66
C PHE A 33 5.26 3.36 15.60
N GLY A 34 4.11 2.86 15.13
CA GLY A 34 2.94 2.63 15.97
C GLY A 34 3.20 1.61 17.08
N LEU A 35 3.89 0.50 16.77
CA LEU A 35 4.28 -0.50 17.76
C LEU A 35 5.32 0.03 18.76
N ALA A 36 6.27 0.84 18.30
CA ALA A 36 7.26 1.48 19.17
C ALA A 36 6.58 2.46 20.14
N ALA A 37 5.65 3.28 19.64
CA ALA A 37 4.85 4.17 20.48
C ALA A 37 4.02 3.37 21.50
N TRP A 38 3.43 2.24 21.09
CA TRP A 38 2.67 1.37 21.98
C TRP A 38 3.52 0.72 23.07
N ALA A 39 4.72 0.26 22.71
CA ALA A 39 5.67 -0.30 23.66
C ALA A 39 6.10 0.74 24.70
N ASP A 40 6.34 1.99 24.29
CA ASP A 40 6.65 3.08 25.20
C ASP A 40 5.47 3.42 26.12
N TYR A 41 4.27 3.49 25.56
CA TYR A 41 3.03 3.75 26.31
C TYR A 41 2.74 2.66 27.36
N SER A 42 2.84 1.39 26.97
CA SER A 42 2.54 0.24 27.84
C SER A 42 3.57 0.04 28.95
N SER A 43 4.84 0.37 28.70
CA SER A 43 5.92 0.20 29.68
C SER A 43 6.02 1.33 30.69
N ARG A 44 5.68 2.57 30.31
CA ARG A 44 5.77 3.73 31.21
C ARG A 44 4.53 3.95 32.07
N GLY A 45 3.33 3.57 31.59
CA GLY A 45 2.06 3.75 32.30
C GLY A 45 1.77 5.24 32.58
N CYS A 46 0.80 5.84 31.89
CA CYS A 46 0.60 7.28 31.95
C CYS A 46 -0.56 7.72 32.85
N PRO A 47 -0.28 8.34 34.00
CA PRO A 47 -1.17 9.31 34.62
C PRO A 47 -0.86 10.70 34.04
N ASP A 48 -1.77 11.23 33.20
CA ASP A 48 -1.95 12.66 32.89
C ASP A 48 -0.80 13.47 32.25
N ALA A 49 0.17 12.84 31.58
CA ALA A 49 1.23 13.54 30.84
C ALA A 49 0.91 13.73 29.35
N ASN A 50 1.08 14.95 28.81
CA ASN A 50 0.83 15.32 27.40
C ASN A 50 1.53 14.42 26.36
N GLN A 51 2.64 13.76 26.73
CA GLN A 51 3.39 12.87 25.87
C GLN A 51 2.61 11.59 25.51
N CYS A 52 1.65 11.20 26.34
CA CYS A 52 0.81 10.04 26.09
C CYS A 52 -0.35 10.32 25.13
N GLU A 53 -0.85 11.55 25.11
CA GLU A 53 -1.82 11.99 24.09
C GLU A 53 -1.17 12.00 22.69
N ASP A 54 0.08 12.45 22.60
CA ASP A 54 0.87 12.41 21.36
C ASP A 54 1.17 10.96 20.91
N ALA A 55 1.58 10.09 21.83
CA ALA A 55 1.84 8.67 21.54
C ALA A 55 0.58 7.94 21.02
N VAL A 56 -0.59 8.18 21.62
CA VAL A 56 -1.87 7.62 21.16
C VAL A 56 -2.22 8.15 19.77
N THR A 57 -1.99 9.45 19.52
CA THR A 57 -2.20 10.06 18.21
C THR A 57 -1.32 9.42 17.14
N VAL A 58 -0.05 9.18 17.42
CA VAL A 58 0.89 8.50 16.52
C VAL A 58 0.47 7.05 16.26
N MET A 59 -0.05 6.33 17.27
CA MET A 59 -0.59 4.98 17.08
C MET A 59 -1.79 4.97 16.12
N TRP A 60 -2.75 5.88 16.32
CA TRP A 60 -3.95 5.98 15.47
C TRP A 60 -3.61 6.40 14.05
N LEU A 61 -2.76 7.42 13.88
CA LEU A 61 -2.32 7.89 12.56
C LEU A 61 -1.51 6.79 11.85
N GLY A 62 -0.59 6.14 12.55
CA GLY A 62 0.17 5.02 12.02
C GLY A 62 -0.74 3.88 11.57
N GLY A 63 -1.72 3.50 12.38
CA GLY A 63 -2.71 2.49 12.04
C GLY A 63 -3.57 2.85 10.81
N LEU A 64 -4.09 4.08 10.76
CA LEU A 64 -4.89 4.58 9.64
C LEU A 64 -4.11 4.63 8.33
N VAL A 65 -2.87 5.14 8.38
CA VAL A 65 -1.99 5.22 7.20
C VAL A 65 -1.61 3.82 6.73
N SER A 66 -1.23 2.91 7.64
CA SER A 66 -0.96 1.51 7.30
C SER A 66 -2.17 0.83 6.66
N PHE A 67 -3.37 1.03 7.21
CA PHE A 67 -4.60 0.47 6.64
C PHE A 67 -4.88 1.02 5.23
N ALA A 68 -4.75 2.34 5.04
CA ALA A 68 -4.94 2.97 3.74
C ALA A 68 -3.94 2.44 2.70
N CYS A 69 -2.67 2.28 3.08
CA CYS A 69 -1.63 1.69 2.21
C CYS A 69 -1.96 0.24 1.83
N VAL A 70 -2.41 -0.59 2.77
CA VAL A 70 -2.83 -1.97 2.46
C VAL A 70 -3.99 -1.97 1.47
N MET A 71 -5.00 -1.14 1.69
CA MET A 71 -6.16 -1.03 0.80
C MET A 71 -5.77 -0.57 -0.61
N LEU A 72 -4.88 0.42 -0.72
CA LEU A 72 -4.33 0.85 -2.00
C LEU A 72 -3.58 -0.30 -2.70
N GLY A 73 -2.73 -1.03 -1.97
CA GLY A 73 -2.03 -2.20 -2.50
C GLY A 73 -2.99 -3.26 -3.03
N VAL A 74 -4.03 -3.61 -2.28
CA VAL A 74 -5.07 -4.57 -2.69
C VAL A 74 -5.79 -4.10 -3.94
N VAL A 75 -6.17 -2.82 -4.03
CA VAL A 75 -6.84 -2.26 -5.21
C VAL A 75 -5.93 -2.33 -6.43
N PHE A 76 -4.64 -1.96 -6.31
CA PHE A 76 -3.69 -2.04 -7.43
C PHE A 76 -3.50 -3.47 -7.91
N VAL A 77 -3.31 -4.42 -6.99
CA VAL A 77 -3.18 -5.85 -7.32
C VAL A 77 -4.46 -6.36 -8.00
N TRP A 78 -5.64 -6.01 -7.47
CA TRP A 78 -6.92 -6.39 -8.05
C TRP A 78 -7.11 -5.84 -9.48
N LEU A 79 -6.71 -4.59 -9.73
CA LEU A 79 -6.75 -3.98 -11.06
C LEU A 79 -5.81 -4.69 -12.05
N ILE A 80 -4.62 -5.11 -11.61
CA ILE A 80 -3.69 -5.91 -12.43
C ILE A 80 -4.32 -7.25 -12.78
N PHE A 81 -4.84 -7.99 -11.80
CA PHE A 81 -5.49 -9.28 -12.03
C PHE A 81 -6.69 -9.16 -12.97
N ARG A 82 -7.50 -8.11 -12.81
CA ARG A 82 -8.64 -7.85 -13.69
C ARG A 82 -8.20 -7.53 -15.12
N ALA A 83 -7.10 -6.79 -15.28
CA ALA A 83 -6.53 -6.49 -16.60
C ALA A 83 -5.98 -7.75 -17.28
N ASP A 84 -5.26 -8.61 -16.55
CA ASP A 84 -4.76 -9.88 -17.10
C ASP A 84 -5.92 -10.82 -17.49
N ARG A 85 -6.97 -10.90 -16.67
CA ARG A 85 -8.16 -11.70 -16.95
C ARG A 85 -8.87 -11.25 -18.23
N ARG A 86 -9.06 -9.94 -18.45
CA ARG A 86 -9.62 -9.42 -19.71
C ARG A 86 -8.75 -9.79 -20.92
N ARG A 87 -7.42 -9.72 -20.78
CA ARG A 87 -6.49 -10.04 -21.87
C ARG A 87 -6.53 -11.52 -22.25
N ARG A 88 -6.65 -12.43 -21.27
CA ARG A 88 -6.82 -13.87 -21.52
C ARG A 88 -8.15 -14.17 -22.22
N ASN A 89 -9.24 -13.57 -21.76
CA ASN A 89 -10.55 -13.80 -22.34
C ASN A 89 -10.65 -13.30 -23.80
N GLY A 90 -10.00 -12.19 -24.15
CA GLY A 90 -9.97 -11.70 -25.53
C GLY A 90 -9.27 -12.65 -26.51
N LYS A 91 -8.18 -13.30 -26.08
CA LYS A 91 -7.45 -14.27 -26.90
C LYS A 91 -8.20 -15.60 -27.11
N ALA A 92 -9.16 -15.92 -26.24
CA ALA A 92 -9.98 -17.12 -26.38
C ALA A 92 -11.12 -16.94 -27.42
N ILE A 93 -11.37 -15.72 -27.87
CA ILE A 93 -12.50 -15.39 -28.77
C ILE A 93 -12.03 -15.18 -30.21
N GLU A 94 -10.72 -14.99 -30.48
CA GLU A 94 -10.19 -15.05 -31.86
C GLU A 94 -10.27 -16.50 -32.36
N PRO A 95 -11.18 -16.83 -33.31
CA PRO A 95 -11.15 -18.11 -33.98
C PRO A 95 -9.94 -18.12 -34.91
N GLN A 96 -9.19 -19.23 -34.93
CA GLN A 96 -8.16 -19.50 -35.92
C GLN A 96 -8.75 -19.52 -37.34
#